data_AF-A0A317IJL9-F1
#
_entry.id   AF-A0A317IJL9-F1
#
_cell.length_a   1.000
_cell.length_b   1.000
_cell.length_c   1.000
_cell.angle_alpha   90.00
_cell.angle_beta   90.00
_cell.angle_gamma   90.00
#
_symmetry.space_group_name_H-M   'P 1'
#
loop_
_entity.id
_entity.type
_entity.pdbx_description
1 polymer ?
#
loop_
_entity_poly.entity_id
_entity_poly.type
_entity_poly.pdbx_seq_one_letter_code
_entity_poly.pdbx_strand_id
1 'polypeptide(L)'
;MTREEPPHRQKKSKFTNIGNVLNTVVSKLGLDRRLREQALMNLWPIVAGDTFALNTRALFIDYENNLVVSVRDASTAQELSFLKRQITEKLKAAGRGAGITIAGIRFDLKHFHQAGPRAESASHAGARRDLPEGEAFFLSFSSNSPDPKSLEEIVLTANEINEIGQLKSEIERNSRLFLEHATEEEIGTLSLRIAKIAERELRLKKWQELNGFPACQDCGAPSNRLHTQARICAYCYLKKNAD
;
A
#
# COMPACT_ATOMS: atom_id res chain seq x y z
N MET A 1 24.54 -16.86 51.56
CA MET A 1 23.07 -16.69 51.63
C MET A 1 22.69 -15.42 50.88
N THR A 2 22.59 -15.50 49.57
CA THR A 2 22.21 -14.38 48.69
C THR A 2 20.80 -14.62 48.17
N ARG A 3 19.94 -13.63 48.40
CA ARG A 3 18.50 -13.62 48.14
C ARG A 3 18.22 -13.71 46.63
N GLU A 4 17.35 -14.64 46.24
CA GLU A 4 16.76 -14.71 44.91
C GLU A 4 15.63 -13.67 44.80
N GLU A 5 15.71 -12.78 43.81
CA GLU A 5 14.61 -11.90 43.39
C GLU A 5 13.68 -12.65 42.42
N PRO A 6 12.35 -12.53 42.55
CA PRO A 6 11.42 -13.15 41.62
C PRO A 6 11.22 -12.29 40.35
N PRO A 7 11.10 -12.90 39.15
CA PRO A 7 10.87 -12.15 37.92
C PRO A 7 9.43 -11.61 37.82
N HIS A 8 9.32 -10.32 37.50
CA HIS A 8 8.10 -9.58 37.23
C HIS A 8 7.21 -10.26 36.18
N ARG A 9 6.03 -10.75 36.60
CA ARG A 9 4.99 -11.27 35.70
C ARG A 9 4.27 -10.11 35.01
N GLN A 10 4.69 -9.77 33.79
CA GLN A 10 4.00 -8.76 32.97
C GLN A 10 2.58 -9.23 32.60
N LYS A 11 1.56 -8.46 33.01
CA LYS A 11 0.16 -8.64 32.60
C LYS A 11 0.02 -8.29 31.12
N LYS A 12 -0.24 -9.29 30.28
CA LYS A 12 -0.62 -9.09 28.88
C LYS A 12 -1.93 -8.31 28.82
N SER A 13 -1.91 -7.12 28.23
CA SER A 13 -3.07 -6.26 28.07
C SER A 13 -4.09 -6.89 27.11
N LYS A 14 -5.36 -6.61 27.38
CA LYS A 14 -6.56 -7.13 26.71
C LYS A 14 -6.76 -6.54 25.30
N PHE A 15 -5.81 -6.74 24.39
CA PHE A 15 -6.00 -6.42 22.96
C PHE A 15 -6.90 -7.43 22.23
N THR A 16 -7.38 -8.47 22.92
CA THR A 16 -8.11 -9.59 22.32
C THR A 16 -9.53 -9.28 21.84
N ASN A 17 -10.13 -8.14 22.23
CA ASN A 17 -11.55 -7.86 21.93
C ASN A 17 -11.81 -7.06 20.64
N ILE A 18 -10.86 -6.27 20.14
CA ILE A 18 -11.01 -5.59 18.83
C ILE A 18 -10.81 -6.56 17.65
N GLY A 19 -9.90 -7.54 17.79
CA GLY A 19 -9.66 -8.55 16.77
C GLY A 19 -10.87 -9.43 16.48
N ASN A 20 -11.69 -9.74 17.49
CA ASN A 20 -12.84 -10.62 17.33
C ASN A 20 -14.00 -9.93 16.59
N VAL A 21 -14.22 -8.64 16.81
CA VAL A 21 -15.26 -7.87 16.09
C VAL A 21 -14.87 -7.68 14.63
N LEU A 22 -13.60 -7.37 14.35
CA LEU A 22 -13.06 -7.29 12.99
C LEU A 22 -13.19 -8.62 12.25
N ASN A 23 -12.80 -9.74 12.88
CA ASN A 23 -12.91 -11.06 12.27
C ASN A 23 -14.36 -11.46 11.95
N THR A 24 -15.34 -11.02 12.76
CA THR A 24 -16.76 -11.34 12.55
C THR A 24 -17.36 -10.52 11.40
N VAL A 25 -16.91 -9.27 11.22
CA VAL A 25 -17.33 -8.41 10.09
C VAL A 25 -16.62 -8.83 8.80
N VAL A 26 -15.33 -9.18 8.88
CA VAL A 26 -14.50 -9.64 7.76
C VAL A 26 -14.95 -11.02 7.23
N SER A 27 -15.42 -11.91 8.12
CA SER A 27 -16.02 -13.20 7.73
C SER A 27 -17.41 -13.04 7.10
N LYS A 28 -18.27 -12.15 7.62
CA LYS A 28 -19.59 -11.86 7.04
C LYS A 28 -19.54 -11.21 5.66
N LEU A 29 -18.44 -10.53 5.33
CA LEU A 29 -18.23 -9.87 4.03
C LEU A 29 -17.39 -10.69 3.03
N GLY A 30 -16.95 -11.91 3.38
CA GLY A 30 -16.05 -12.70 2.53
C GLY A 30 -14.65 -12.09 2.34
N LEU A 31 -14.35 -10.99 3.05
CA LEU A 31 -13.07 -10.29 3.06
C LEU A 31 -11.94 -11.15 3.63
N ASP A 32 -12.29 -12.08 4.52
CA ASP A 32 -11.33 -13.01 5.15
C ASP A 32 -10.59 -13.85 4.10
N ARG A 33 -11.32 -14.33 3.09
CA ARG A 33 -10.74 -15.15 2.02
C ARG A 33 -9.77 -14.32 1.17
N ARG A 34 -10.17 -13.12 0.73
CA ARG A 34 -9.31 -12.24 -0.09
C ARG A 34 -8.07 -11.78 0.67
N LEU A 35 -8.18 -11.49 1.96
CA LEU A 35 -7.04 -11.12 2.80
C LEU A 35 -6.06 -12.28 2.96
N ARG A 36 -6.57 -13.51 3.15
CA ARG A 36 -5.74 -14.72 3.23
C ARG A 36 -5.09 -15.05 1.87
N GLU A 37 -5.80 -14.83 0.77
CA GLU A 37 -5.26 -14.96 -0.60
C GLU A 37 -4.13 -13.94 -0.83
N GLN A 38 -4.33 -12.68 -0.43
CA GLN A 38 -3.31 -11.64 -0.51
C GLN A 38 -2.07 -11.96 0.34
N ALA A 39 -2.26 -12.48 1.56
CA ALA A 39 -1.16 -12.91 2.41
C ALA A 39 -0.36 -14.05 1.76
N LEU A 40 -1.03 -15.00 1.12
CA LEU A 40 -0.40 -16.11 0.41
C LEU A 40 0.35 -15.64 -0.84
N MET A 41 -0.17 -14.67 -1.56
CA MET A 41 0.52 -14.05 -2.71
C MET A 41 1.78 -13.29 -2.28
N ASN A 42 1.75 -12.62 -1.12
CA ASN A 42 2.93 -11.96 -0.55
C ASN A 42 4.05 -12.95 -0.15
N LEU A 43 3.72 -14.23 0.09
CA LEU A 43 4.69 -15.27 0.40
C LEU A 43 5.36 -15.85 -0.87
N TRP A 44 4.89 -15.50 -2.07
CA TRP A 44 5.43 -16.01 -3.33
C TRP A 44 6.95 -15.84 -3.48
N PRO A 45 7.57 -14.66 -3.18
CA PRO A 45 9.02 -14.49 -3.30
C PRO A 45 9.82 -15.48 -2.45
N ILE A 46 9.33 -15.79 -1.25
CA ILE A 46 9.97 -16.72 -0.31
C ILE A 46 9.88 -18.16 -0.83
N VAL A 47 8.76 -18.51 -1.45
CA VAL A 47 8.51 -19.88 -1.93
C VAL A 47 9.19 -20.15 -3.28
N ALA A 48 9.16 -19.18 -4.19
CA ALA A 48 9.79 -19.25 -5.51
C ALA A 48 11.31 -19.05 -5.43
N GLY A 49 11.80 -18.31 -4.44
CA GLY A 49 13.22 -17.95 -4.29
C GLY A 49 13.56 -16.66 -5.03
N ASP A 50 14.62 -15.99 -4.58
CA ASP A 50 14.97 -14.62 -5.00
C ASP A 50 15.23 -14.50 -6.51
N THR A 51 15.77 -15.54 -7.14
CA THR A 51 16.06 -15.58 -8.59
C THR A 51 14.78 -15.50 -9.43
N PHE A 52 13.73 -16.23 -9.02
CA PHE A 52 12.46 -16.24 -9.72
C PHE A 52 11.55 -15.09 -9.30
N ALA A 53 11.67 -14.60 -8.06
CA ALA A 53 10.88 -13.48 -7.54
C ALA A 53 11.08 -12.18 -8.35
N LEU A 54 12.25 -11.98 -8.94
CA LEU A 54 12.53 -10.83 -9.81
C LEU A 54 11.72 -10.88 -11.12
N ASN A 55 11.56 -12.07 -11.69
CA ASN A 55 10.96 -12.28 -13.01
C ASN A 55 9.53 -12.84 -12.95
N THR A 56 8.96 -13.00 -11.76
CA THR A 56 7.65 -13.60 -11.55
C THR A 56 6.85 -12.88 -10.47
N ARG A 57 5.53 -12.86 -10.60
CA ARG A 57 4.63 -12.27 -9.60
C ARG A 57 3.34 -13.07 -9.50
N ALA A 58 2.87 -13.31 -8.29
CA ALA A 58 1.54 -13.86 -8.05
C ALA A 58 0.47 -12.79 -8.30
N LEU A 59 -0.56 -13.12 -9.08
CA LEU A 59 -1.64 -12.19 -9.45
C LEU A 59 -2.92 -12.43 -8.66
N PHE A 60 -3.48 -13.64 -8.81
CA PHE A 60 -4.72 -14.04 -8.17
C PHE A 60 -4.82 -15.57 -8.14
N ILE A 61 -5.79 -16.08 -7.38
CA ILE A 61 -6.16 -17.49 -7.36
C ILE A 61 -7.43 -17.65 -8.18
N ASP A 62 -7.40 -18.56 -9.16
CA ASP A 62 -8.53 -18.84 -10.04
C ASP A 62 -9.63 -19.66 -9.34
N TYR A 63 -10.81 -19.78 -9.95
CA TYR A 63 -11.94 -20.57 -9.42
C TYR A 63 -11.60 -22.06 -9.20
N GLU A 64 -10.61 -22.58 -9.95
CA GLU A 64 -10.06 -23.93 -9.81
C GLU A 64 -9.00 -24.06 -8.70
N ASN A 65 -8.81 -23.02 -7.88
CA ASN A 65 -7.76 -22.94 -6.87
C ASN A 65 -6.34 -23.04 -7.43
N ASN A 66 -6.13 -22.56 -8.66
CA ASN A 66 -4.82 -22.45 -9.28
C ASN A 66 -4.24 -21.06 -9.03
N LEU A 67 -3.02 -20.98 -8.49
CA LEU A 67 -2.32 -19.70 -8.37
C LEU A 67 -1.86 -19.25 -9.75
N VAL A 68 -2.34 -18.11 -10.20
CA VAL A 68 -1.91 -17.49 -11.46
C VAL A 68 -0.69 -16.62 -11.18
N VAL A 69 0.41 -16.95 -11.85
CA VAL A 69 1.69 -16.27 -11.71
C VAL A 69 2.03 -15.63 -13.05
N SER A 70 2.15 -14.31 -13.07
CA SER A 70 2.69 -13.61 -14.23
C SER A 70 4.19 -13.82 -14.32
N VAL A 71 4.69 -14.11 -15.52
CA VAL A 71 6.11 -14.34 -15.79
C VAL A 71 6.59 -13.37 -16.86
N ARG A 72 7.81 -12.85 -16.71
CA ARG A 72 8.45 -11.92 -17.66
C ARG A 72 8.61 -12.53 -19.05
N ASP A 73 9.24 -13.70 -19.12
CA ASP A 73 9.64 -14.34 -20.37
C ASP A 73 9.22 -15.83 -20.42
N ALA A 74 9.03 -16.34 -21.63
CA ALA A 74 8.69 -17.76 -21.85
C ALA A 74 9.76 -18.72 -21.29
N SER A 75 11.03 -18.33 -21.32
CA SER A 75 12.15 -19.11 -20.78
C SER A 75 12.02 -19.30 -19.27
N THR A 76 11.72 -18.22 -18.53
CA THR A 76 11.49 -18.29 -17.08
C THR A 76 10.25 -19.14 -16.75
N ALA A 77 9.20 -19.08 -17.59
CA ALA A 77 8.01 -19.92 -17.41
C ALA A 77 8.34 -21.40 -17.59
N GLN A 78 9.20 -21.72 -18.56
CA GLN A 78 9.69 -23.08 -18.79
C GLN A 78 10.54 -23.59 -17.62
N GLU A 79 11.45 -22.77 -17.08
CA GLU A 79 12.24 -23.13 -15.90
C GLU A 79 11.36 -23.40 -14.66
N LEU A 80 10.38 -22.53 -14.41
CA LEU A 80 9.42 -22.72 -13.33
C LEU A 80 8.54 -23.95 -13.53
N SER A 81 8.27 -24.35 -14.77
CA SER A 81 7.49 -25.55 -15.06
C SER A 81 8.18 -26.82 -14.55
N PHE A 82 9.51 -26.87 -14.62
CA PHE A 82 10.30 -27.98 -14.06
C PHE A 82 10.26 -27.98 -12.52
N LEU A 83 10.27 -26.80 -11.90
CA LEU A 83 10.20 -26.64 -10.44
C LEU A 83 8.77 -26.66 -9.88
N LYS A 84 7.76 -26.70 -10.76
CA LYS A 84 6.34 -26.57 -10.43
C LYS A 84 5.90 -27.50 -9.30
N ARG A 85 6.33 -28.76 -9.33
CA ARG A 85 5.95 -29.74 -8.30
C ARG A 85 6.43 -29.31 -6.91
N GLN A 86 7.70 -28.94 -6.80
CA GLN A 86 8.31 -28.53 -5.52
C GLN A 86 7.69 -27.22 -5.00
N ILE A 87 7.48 -26.25 -5.89
CA ILE A 87 6.87 -24.96 -5.53
C ILE A 87 5.41 -25.16 -5.11
N THR A 88 4.66 -26.03 -5.79
CA THR A 88 3.26 -26.34 -5.44
C THR A 88 3.18 -27.02 -4.07
N GLU A 89 4.10 -27.92 -3.73
CA GLU A 89 4.15 -28.55 -2.40
C GLU A 89 4.43 -27.53 -1.28
N LYS A 90 5.41 -26.64 -1.49
CA LYS A 90 5.70 -25.55 -0.55
C LYS A 90 4.51 -24.58 -0.41
N LEU A 91 3.85 -24.24 -1.51
CA LEU A 91 2.64 -23.42 -1.51
C LEU A 91 1.48 -24.10 -0.80
N LYS A 92 1.27 -25.41 -0.99
CA LYS A 92 0.26 -26.18 -0.24
C LYS A 92 0.57 -26.21 1.26
N ALA A 93 1.84 -26.29 1.65
CA ALA A 93 2.24 -26.20 3.05
C ALA A 93 1.95 -24.81 3.63
N ALA A 94 2.31 -23.73 2.93
CA ALA A 94 2.02 -22.35 3.34
C ALA A 94 0.51 -22.05 3.37
N GLY A 95 -0.23 -22.53 2.36
CA GLY A 95 -1.67 -22.34 2.22
C GLY A 95 -2.49 -23.05 3.31
N ARG A 96 -2.03 -24.23 3.79
CA ARG A 96 -2.65 -24.91 4.93
C ARG A 96 -2.64 -24.05 6.20
N GLY A 97 -1.57 -23.29 6.44
CA GLY A 97 -1.50 -22.35 7.56
C GLY A 97 -2.47 -21.16 7.44
N ALA A 98 -2.82 -20.79 6.21
CA ALA A 98 -3.78 -19.72 5.91
C ALA A 98 -5.20 -20.25 5.60
N GLY A 99 -5.47 -21.55 5.75
CA GLY A 99 -6.78 -22.14 5.43
C GLY A 99 -7.21 -22.01 3.97
N ILE A 100 -6.26 -21.98 3.02
CA ILE A 100 -6.49 -21.94 1.57
C ILE A 100 -5.93 -23.21 0.94
N THR A 101 -6.73 -23.89 0.13
CA THR A 101 -6.30 -25.07 -0.63
C THR A 101 -5.86 -24.63 -2.02
N ILE A 102 -4.61 -24.89 -2.40
CA ILE A 102 -4.10 -24.66 -3.76
C ILE A 102 -4.07 -25.99 -4.51
N ALA A 103 -4.69 -26.05 -5.69
CA ALA A 103 -4.65 -27.20 -6.57
C ALA A 103 -3.32 -27.25 -7.36
N GLY A 104 -2.90 -26.11 -7.90
CA GLY A 104 -1.70 -25.99 -8.72
C GLY A 104 -1.31 -24.54 -9.04
N ILE A 105 -0.39 -24.40 -10.01
CA ILE A 105 0.13 -23.13 -10.49
C ILE A 105 -0.09 -23.05 -12.00
N ARG A 106 -0.58 -21.90 -12.47
CA ARG A 106 -0.66 -21.54 -13.90
C ARG A 106 0.23 -20.32 -14.15
N PHE A 107 0.99 -20.38 -15.23
CA PHE A 107 1.87 -19.28 -15.64
C PHE A 107 1.21 -18.49 -16.76
N ASP A 108 1.24 -17.16 -16.64
CA ASP A 108 0.69 -16.25 -17.64
C ASP A 108 1.76 -15.25 -18.07
N LEU A 109 1.92 -15.07 -19.38
CA LEU A 109 2.91 -14.15 -19.94
C LEU A 109 2.31 -12.76 -20.19
N LYS A 110 0.98 -12.66 -20.35
CA LYS A 110 0.33 -11.42 -20.83
C LYS A 110 0.26 -10.33 -19.77
N HIS A 111 0.21 -10.72 -18.51
CA HIS A 111 -0.10 -9.81 -17.41
C HIS A 111 1.14 -9.27 -16.68
N PHE A 112 2.36 -9.66 -17.07
CA PHE A 112 3.57 -9.17 -16.41
C PHE A 112 3.80 -7.66 -16.62
N HIS A 113 3.46 -7.13 -17.80
CA HIS A 113 3.66 -5.72 -18.14
C HIS A 113 2.48 -4.80 -17.78
N GLN A 114 1.29 -5.35 -17.50
CA GLN A 114 0.09 -4.56 -17.16
C GLN A 114 0.06 -4.16 -15.67
N ALA A 115 0.70 -4.94 -14.80
CA ALA A 115 0.93 -4.56 -13.42
C ALA A 115 2.23 -3.75 -13.33
N GLY A 116 2.11 -2.42 -13.34
CA GLY A 116 3.21 -1.46 -13.40
C GLY A 116 4.45 -1.83 -12.55
N PRO A 117 5.65 -1.47 -13.02
CA PRO A 117 6.91 -1.94 -12.45
C PRO A 117 7.13 -1.34 -11.06
N ARG A 118 7.23 -2.19 -10.04
CA ARG A 118 7.91 -1.83 -8.79
C ARG A 118 9.38 -2.20 -8.97
N ALA A 119 10.19 -1.17 -9.26
CA ALA A 119 11.66 -1.12 -9.20
C ALA A 119 12.46 -1.97 -10.21
N GLU A 120 12.68 -1.43 -11.41
CA GLU A 120 13.97 -1.52 -12.13
C GLU A 120 14.34 -0.08 -12.52
N SER A 121 15.14 0.59 -11.69
CA SER A 121 15.73 1.89 -12.03
C SER A 121 17.12 1.67 -12.64
N ALA A 122 17.34 2.33 -13.77
CA ALA A 122 18.61 2.65 -14.42
C ALA A 122 19.36 1.48 -15.09
N SER A 123 19.11 1.29 -16.39
CA SER A 123 20.08 1.54 -17.47
C SER A 123 19.66 0.78 -18.73
N HIS A 124 19.05 1.46 -19.68
CA HIS A 124 19.42 1.40 -21.10
C HIS A 124 18.51 2.34 -21.88
N ALA A 125 19.10 3.46 -22.28
CA ALA A 125 18.58 4.29 -23.34
C ALA A 125 18.56 3.48 -24.64
N GLY A 126 17.45 3.55 -25.37
CA GLY A 126 17.40 3.17 -26.78
C GLY A 126 16.17 2.35 -27.17
N ALA A 127 15.07 3.04 -27.49
CA ALA A 127 14.20 2.76 -28.65
C ALA A 127 12.96 3.65 -28.57
N ARG A 128 13.06 4.84 -29.17
CA ARG A 128 11.87 5.58 -29.63
C ARG A 128 11.31 4.81 -30.83
N ARG A 129 10.01 4.53 -30.81
CA ARG A 129 9.11 4.64 -31.97
C ARG A 129 7.66 4.56 -31.48
N ASP A 130 6.98 5.69 -31.67
CA ASP A 130 5.56 5.85 -31.92
C ASP A 130 4.57 5.37 -30.84
N LEU A 131 4.36 6.21 -29.82
CA LEU A 131 3.13 6.21 -29.02
C LEU A 131 2.45 7.60 -29.09
N PRO A 132 1.11 7.62 -29.14
CA PRO A 132 0.33 8.85 -29.28
C PRO A 132 0.60 9.82 -28.12
N GLU A 133 0.69 11.11 -28.45
CA GLU A 133 1.19 12.23 -27.63
C GLU A 133 0.50 12.42 -26.26
N GLY A 134 -0.57 11.68 -25.96
CA GLY A 134 -1.29 11.73 -24.68
C GLY A 134 -0.69 10.92 -23.53
N GLU A 135 0.09 9.86 -23.80
CA GLU A 135 0.58 8.95 -22.75
C GLU A 135 2.06 9.17 -22.36
N ALA A 136 2.84 9.83 -23.21
CA ALA A 136 4.24 10.14 -22.93
C ALA A 136 4.42 11.12 -21.75
N PHE A 137 3.40 11.94 -21.45
CA PHE A 137 3.40 12.86 -20.31
C PHE A 137 3.19 12.14 -18.96
N PHE A 138 2.70 10.89 -18.98
CA PHE A 138 2.28 10.19 -17.77
C PHE A 138 3.42 9.40 -17.10
N LEU A 139 4.44 9.00 -17.87
CA LEU A 139 5.57 8.22 -17.35
C LEU A 139 6.64 9.04 -16.62
N SER A 140 6.60 10.38 -16.66
CA SER A 140 7.58 11.23 -15.98
C SER A 140 7.23 11.56 -14.52
N PHE A 141 5.96 11.48 -14.12
CA PHE A 141 5.50 11.94 -12.81
C PHE A 141 5.40 10.84 -11.75
N SER A 142 5.34 9.56 -12.14
CA SER A 142 5.20 8.44 -11.19
C SER A 142 6.51 8.07 -10.47
N SER A 143 7.66 8.56 -10.93
CA SER A 143 8.99 8.26 -10.37
C SER A 143 9.56 9.36 -9.47
N ASN A 144 8.97 10.55 -9.45
CA ASN A 144 9.42 11.65 -8.61
C ASN A 144 8.58 11.72 -7.33
N SER A 145 8.75 10.74 -6.43
CA SER A 145 8.40 11.01 -5.03
C SER A 145 9.42 12.01 -4.50
N PRO A 146 9.01 13.13 -3.89
CA PRO A 146 9.97 14.08 -3.34
C PRO A 146 10.82 13.38 -2.27
N ASP A 147 12.13 13.60 -2.32
CA ASP A 147 13.03 13.25 -1.22
C ASP A 147 12.58 14.02 0.03
N PRO A 148 12.58 13.44 1.24
CA PRO A 148 12.16 14.11 2.47
C PRO A 148 12.80 15.49 2.67
N LYS A 149 14.04 15.70 2.20
CA LYS A 149 14.73 16.99 2.27
C LYS A 149 14.07 18.07 1.41
N SER A 150 13.63 17.72 0.20
CA SER A 150 12.96 18.66 -0.71
C SER A 150 11.59 19.11 -0.22
N LEU A 151 10.94 18.34 0.66
CA LEU A 151 9.69 18.76 1.31
C LEU A 151 9.94 19.75 2.44
N GLU A 152 11.02 19.57 3.20
CA GLU A 152 11.37 20.46 4.32
C GLU A 152 11.79 21.86 3.85
N GLU A 153 12.34 21.98 2.63
CA GLU A 153 12.69 23.24 1.99
C GLU A 153 11.48 24.08 1.55
N ILE A 154 10.27 23.50 1.53
CA ILE A 154 9.06 24.23 1.16
C ILE A 154 8.57 25.06 2.33
N VAL A 155 8.66 26.38 2.13
CA VAL A 155 8.20 27.38 3.09
C VAL A 155 6.67 27.44 3.07
N LEU A 156 6.05 27.07 4.19
CA LEU A 156 4.62 27.26 4.43
C LEU A 156 4.33 28.74 4.73
N THR A 157 3.17 29.22 4.30
CA THR A 157 2.76 30.60 4.59
C THR A 157 2.32 30.72 6.05
N ALA A 158 2.33 31.95 6.58
CA ALA A 158 1.88 32.22 7.95
C ALA A 158 0.41 31.77 8.20
N ASN A 159 -0.43 31.82 7.16
CA ASN A 159 -1.83 31.37 7.24
C ASN A 159 -1.92 29.85 7.37
N GLU A 160 -1.14 29.09 6.61
CA GLU A 160 -1.11 27.62 6.68
C GLU A 160 -0.57 27.11 8.03
N ILE A 161 0.43 27.81 8.59
CA ILE A 161 0.95 27.50 9.93
C ILE A 161 -0.15 27.73 10.98
N ASN A 162 -0.94 28.79 10.84
CA ASN A 162 -2.07 29.07 11.72
C ASN A 162 -3.18 28.01 11.56
N GLU A 163 -3.48 27.55 10.34
CA GLU A 163 -4.44 26.47 10.09
C GLU A 163 -4.03 25.15 10.75
N ILE A 164 -2.75 24.77 10.65
CA ILE A 164 -2.21 23.58 11.35
C ILE A 164 -2.34 23.74 12.87
N GLY A 165 -2.09 24.95 13.39
CA GLY A 165 -2.26 25.27 14.81
C GLY A 165 -3.72 25.17 15.28
N GLN A 166 -4.66 25.67 14.48
CA GLN A 166 -6.09 25.55 14.73
C GLN A 166 -6.53 24.08 14.72
N LEU A 167 -6.12 23.32 13.70
CA LEU A 167 -6.40 21.89 13.58
C LEU A 167 -5.89 21.11 14.81
N LYS A 168 -4.68 21.41 15.27
CA LYS A 168 -4.13 20.81 16.49
C LYS A 168 -5.02 21.09 17.70
N SER A 169 -5.41 22.35 17.89
CA SER A 169 -6.28 22.75 19.02
C SER A 169 -7.67 22.11 18.97
N GLU A 170 -8.21 21.92 17.76
CA GLU A 170 -9.51 21.28 17.54
C GLU A 170 -9.45 19.78 17.83
N ILE A 171 -8.39 19.10 17.40
CA ILE A 171 -8.16 17.68 17.70
C ILE A 171 -7.97 17.46 19.19
N GLU A 172 -7.25 18.34 19.90
CA GLU A 172 -7.11 18.25 21.36
C GLU A 172 -8.47 18.40 22.04
N ARG A 173 -9.27 19.38 21.62
CA ARG A 173 -10.63 19.60 22.14
C ARG A 173 -11.53 18.38 21.89
N ASN A 174 -11.55 17.87 20.66
CA ASN A 174 -12.41 16.73 20.29
C ASN A 174 -11.94 15.44 20.98
N SER A 175 -10.63 15.19 21.05
CA SER A 175 -10.09 14.01 21.71
C SER A 175 -10.40 13.99 23.20
N ARG A 176 -10.35 15.15 23.89
CA ARG A 176 -10.79 15.28 25.28
C ARG A 176 -12.28 14.96 25.49
N LEU A 177 -13.13 15.25 24.50
CA LEU A 177 -14.57 14.97 24.56
C LEU A 177 -14.90 13.50 24.29
N PHE A 178 -14.14 12.82 23.43
CA PHE A 178 -14.45 11.46 22.98
C PHE A 178 -13.67 10.35 23.68
N LEU A 179 -12.57 10.66 24.39
CA LEU A 179 -11.74 9.67 25.07
C LEU A 179 -11.82 9.84 26.60
N GLU A 180 -12.83 9.25 27.23
CA GLU A 180 -13.11 9.32 28.67
C GLU A 180 -11.97 8.76 29.58
N HIS A 181 -10.99 8.06 29.01
CA HIS A 181 -9.87 7.44 29.73
C HIS A 181 -8.49 7.76 29.14
N ALA A 182 -8.39 8.67 28.17
CA ALA A 182 -7.08 9.07 27.64
C ALA A 182 -6.41 10.06 28.58
N THR A 183 -5.11 9.88 28.78
CA THR A 183 -4.27 10.83 29.51
C THR A 183 -4.00 12.09 28.66
N GLU A 184 -3.76 13.22 29.31
CA GLU A 184 -3.38 14.47 28.62
C GLU A 184 -2.13 14.31 27.74
N GLU A 185 -1.20 13.44 28.14
CA GLU A 185 -0.01 13.09 27.35
C GLU A 185 -0.37 12.32 26.07
N GLU A 186 -1.30 11.36 26.13
CA GLU A 186 -1.77 10.61 24.96
C GLU A 186 -2.52 11.52 23.97
N ILE A 187 -3.34 12.44 24.47
CA ILE A 187 -4.05 13.42 23.63
C ILE A 187 -3.06 14.38 22.96
N GLY A 188 -2.07 14.88 23.70
CA GLY A 188 -1.04 15.76 23.15
C GLY A 188 -0.13 15.06 22.13
N THR A 189 0.21 13.78 22.34
CA THR A 189 1.00 13.03 21.35
C THR A 189 0.21 12.72 20.09
N LEU A 190 -1.10 12.43 20.21
CA LEU A 190 -1.99 12.23 19.08
C LEU A 190 -2.16 13.51 18.26
N SER A 191 -2.46 14.64 18.91
CA SER A 191 -2.63 15.93 18.24
C SER A 191 -1.38 16.34 17.48
N LEU A 192 -0.20 16.15 18.10
CA LEU A 192 1.09 16.43 17.48
C LEU A 192 1.37 15.54 16.26
N ARG A 193 1.04 14.23 16.33
CA ARG A 193 1.22 13.32 15.20
C ARG A 193 0.33 13.70 14.03
N ILE A 194 -0.94 14.03 14.29
CA ILE A 194 -1.87 14.44 13.24
C ILE A 194 -1.46 15.77 12.63
N ALA A 195 -1.04 16.74 13.45
CA ALA A 195 -0.52 18.02 12.97
C ALA A 195 0.70 17.84 12.04
N LYS A 196 1.64 16.95 12.39
CA LYS A 196 2.79 16.61 11.53
C LYS A 196 2.40 15.97 10.20
N ILE A 197 1.37 15.13 10.21
CA ILE A 197 0.84 14.52 8.97
C ILE A 197 0.21 15.62 8.10
N ALA A 198 -0.60 16.51 8.68
CA ALA A 198 -1.22 17.62 7.96
C ALA A 198 -0.19 18.58 7.35
N GLU A 199 0.86 18.92 8.12
CA GLU A 199 1.98 19.75 7.66
C GLU A 199 2.70 19.11 6.45
N ARG A 200 2.96 17.80 6.53
CA ARG A 200 3.60 17.06 5.44
C ARG A 200 2.74 17.02 4.18
N GLU A 201 1.43 16.82 4.32
CA GLU A 201 0.48 16.82 3.20
C GLU A 201 0.39 18.21 2.53
N LEU A 202 0.43 19.30 3.30
CA LEU A 202 0.46 20.67 2.75
C LEU A 202 1.74 20.94 1.97
N ARG A 203 2.90 20.55 2.50
CA ARG A 203 4.17 20.63 1.79
C ARG A 203 4.16 19.81 0.50
N LEU A 204 3.60 18.60 0.55
CA LEU A 204 3.51 17.73 -0.62
C LEU A 204 2.64 18.36 -1.72
N LYS A 205 1.49 18.95 -1.37
CA LYS A 205 0.64 19.65 -2.33
C LYS A 205 1.36 20.82 -3.00
N LYS A 206 2.04 21.66 -2.23
CA LYS A 206 2.84 22.76 -2.78
C LYS A 206 3.98 22.28 -3.66
N TRP A 207 4.66 21.22 -3.25
CA TRP A 207 5.70 20.60 -4.07
C TRP A 207 5.11 20.16 -5.41
N GLN A 208 3.94 19.53 -5.40
CA GLN A 208 3.26 19.07 -6.61
C GLN A 208 2.83 20.25 -7.50
N GLU A 209 2.35 21.35 -6.92
CA GLU A 209 2.01 22.57 -7.67
C GLU A 209 3.25 23.17 -8.36
N LEU A 210 4.37 23.30 -7.63
CA LEU A 210 5.62 23.83 -8.15
C LEU A 210 6.22 22.95 -9.26
N ASN A 211 5.98 21.64 -9.21
CA ASN A 211 6.44 20.68 -10.21
C ASN A 211 5.44 20.49 -11.36
N GLY A 212 4.37 21.28 -11.43
CA GLY A 212 3.42 21.27 -12.55
C GLY A 212 2.54 20.02 -12.62
N PHE A 213 2.23 19.40 -11.48
CA PHE A 213 1.28 18.29 -11.44
C PHE A 213 -0.12 18.74 -11.87
N PRO A 214 -0.87 17.89 -12.59
CA PRO A 214 -2.19 18.26 -13.05
C PRO A 214 -3.17 18.35 -11.87
N ALA A 215 -3.94 19.44 -11.84
CA ALA A 215 -4.96 19.69 -10.83
C ALA A 215 -6.28 18.97 -11.16
N CYS A 216 -6.94 18.46 -10.13
CA CYS A 216 -8.28 17.91 -10.23
C CYS A 216 -9.29 19.00 -10.65
N GLN A 217 -10.13 18.74 -11.65
CA GLN A 217 -11.17 19.70 -12.07
C GLN A 217 -12.25 19.94 -11.01
N ASP A 218 -12.52 18.96 -10.13
CA ASP A 218 -13.57 19.08 -9.11
C ASP A 218 -13.08 19.80 -7.84
N CYS A 219 -11.90 19.43 -7.33
CA CYS A 219 -11.40 19.91 -6.03
C CYS A 219 -10.15 20.77 -6.12
N GLY A 220 -9.59 20.99 -7.31
CA GLY A 220 -8.37 21.77 -7.52
C GLY A 220 -7.09 21.12 -7.00
N ALA A 221 -7.17 20.00 -6.27
CA ALA A 221 -5.99 19.37 -5.67
C ALA A 221 -5.06 18.79 -6.75
N PRO A 222 -3.74 19.03 -6.65
CA PRO A 222 -2.77 18.40 -7.52
C PRO A 222 -2.78 16.89 -7.29
N SER A 223 -2.72 16.10 -8.37
CA SER A 223 -2.73 14.65 -8.25
C SER A 223 -1.86 13.98 -9.30
N ASN A 224 -1.15 12.93 -8.88
CA ASN A 224 -0.36 12.10 -9.78
C ASN A 224 -1.23 11.31 -10.76
N ARG A 225 -2.50 11.06 -10.40
CA ARG A 225 -3.43 10.26 -11.21
C ARG A 225 -4.81 10.91 -11.21
N LEU A 226 -5.22 11.35 -12.39
CA LEU A 226 -6.58 11.80 -12.65
C LEU A 226 -7.32 10.68 -13.38
N HIS A 227 -8.53 10.40 -12.92
CA HIS A 227 -9.41 9.37 -13.44
C HIS A 227 -10.39 9.98 -14.45
N THR A 228 -10.80 9.17 -15.43
CA THR A 228 -11.79 9.48 -16.47
C THR A 228 -11.40 10.64 -17.39
N GLN A 229 -12.22 10.89 -18.43
CA GLN A 229 -12.08 12.06 -19.30
C GLN A 229 -12.29 13.38 -18.54
N ALA A 230 -12.98 13.35 -17.39
CA ALA A 230 -13.24 14.52 -16.55
C ALA A 230 -12.03 14.98 -15.73
N ARG A 231 -10.87 14.29 -15.80
CA ARG A 231 -9.64 14.67 -15.09
C ARG A 231 -9.86 14.95 -13.59
N ILE A 232 -10.48 13.99 -12.90
CA ILE A 232 -10.82 14.09 -11.48
C ILE A 232 -9.91 13.21 -10.62
N CYS A 233 -9.56 13.62 -9.40
CA CYS A 233 -8.69 12.83 -8.53
C CYS A 233 -9.41 11.58 -7.99
N ALA A 234 -8.64 10.62 -7.47
CA ALA A 234 -9.18 9.36 -6.92
C ALA A 234 -10.23 9.59 -5.82
N TYR A 235 -10.04 10.61 -4.98
CA TYR A 235 -10.99 10.93 -3.91
C TYR A 235 -12.34 11.42 -4.47
N CYS A 236 -12.31 12.37 -5.41
CA CYS A 236 -13.53 12.88 -6.07
C CYS A 236 -14.22 11.79 -6.89
N TYR A 237 -13.45 10.92 -7.53
CA TYR A 237 -13.97 9.76 -8.25
C TYR A 237 -14.70 8.81 -7.31
N LEU A 238 -14.11 8.46 -6.16
CA LEU A 238 -14.78 7.59 -5.18
C LEU A 238 -16.03 8.23 -4.60
N LYS A 239 -15.98 9.52 -4.27
CA LYS A 239 -17.15 10.25 -3.75
C LYS A 239 -18.32 10.24 -4.74
N LYS A 240 -18.06 10.42 -6.04
CA LYS A 240 -19.10 10.42 -7.09
C LYS A 240 -19.69 9.04 -7.38
N ASN A 241 -18.98 7.95 -7.07
CA ASN A 241 -19.43 6.57 -7.31
C ASN A 241 -19.88 5.85 -6.02
N ALA A 242 -19.97 6.56 -4.90
CA ALA A 242 -20.42 6.03 -3.62
C ALA A 242 -21.92 6.27 -3.36
N ASP A 243 -22.57 7.03 -4.24
CA ASP A 243 -24.03 7.21 -4.34
C ASP A 243 -24.60 6.23 -5.38
#